data_AF-A0A7C5XCQ3-F1
#
_entry.id   AF-A0A7C5XCQ3-F1
#
_cell.length_a   1.000
_cell.length_b   1.000
_cell.length_c   1.000
_cell.angle_alpha   90.00
_cell.angle_beta   90.00
_cell.angle_gamma   90.00
#
_symmetry.space_group_name_H-M   'P 1'
#
loop_
_entity.id
_entity.type
_entity.pdbx_description
1 polymer ?
#
loop_
_entity_poly.entity_id
_entity_poly.type
_entity_poly.pdbx_seq_one_letter_code
_entity_poly.pdbx_strand_id
1 'polypeptide(L)'
;MSNAAELPKWIKVKELFGEVEDPLNLVAEAPIDEVAEALIEEGWEAVSVYEHPATLGGRVPDISLAKPLPGLARLHVRLWRSRGAVGNAHLDLPTLAAFTRLSPHDALHDVGKAYVAYVFLRLGYSVDLVYLDNKTETNDGWAVKIFKPNPPHTRG
;
A
#
# COMPACT_ATOMS: atom_id res chain seq x y z
N MET A 1 -7.51 20.11 16.41
CA MET A 1 -7.26 20.17 14.96
C MET A 1 -5.81 19.80 14.73
N SER A 2 -5.52 18.52 14.45
CA SER A 2 -4.16 18.10 14.19
C SER A 2 -3.77 18.58 12.79
N ASN A 3 -2.66 19.31 12.69
CA ASN A 3 -2.04 19.61 11.41
C ASN A 3 -1.68 18.27 10.74
N ALA A 4 -2.52 17.85 9.79
CA ALA A 4 -2.13 16.93 8.75
C ALA A 4 -1.03 17.64 7.94
N ALA A 5 0.23 17.44 8.32
CA ALA A 5 1.30 17.60 7.35
C ALA A 5 0.86 16.80 6.12
N GLU A 6 0.73 17.47 4.96
CA GLU A 6 0.15 16.88 3.75
C GLU A 6 0.77 15.51 3.52
N LEU A 7 -0.08 14.47 3.56
CA LEU A 7 0.37 13.11 3.26
C LEU A 7 0.95 13.12 1.85
N PRO A 8 2.10 12.47 1.63
CA PRO A 8 2.67 12.43 0.30
C PRO A 8 1.71 11.71 -0.65
N LYS A 9 1.54 12.27 -1.84
CA LYS A 9 0.62 11.77 -2.87
C LYS A 9 1.22 10.63 -3.69
N TRP A 10 2.53 10.67 -3.92
CA TRP A 10 3.23 9.83 -4.89
C TRP A 10 4.47 9.19 -4.30
N ILE A 11 4.76 7.97 -4.76
CA ILE A 11 6.07 7.33 -4.66
C ILE A 11 6.70 7.31 -6.05
N LYS A 12 8.01 7.21 -6.09
CA LYS A 12 8.80 7.14 -7.33
C LYS A 12 9.30 5.72 -7.52
N VAL A 13 8.96 5.07 -8.62
CA VAL A 13 9.39 3.70 -8.94
C VAL A 13 10.38 3.75 -10.09
N LYS A 14 11.55 3.15 -9.89
CA LYS A 14 12.56 3.03 -10.95
C LYS A 14 12.23 1.87 -11.88
N GLU A 15 11.94 2.20 -13.13
CA GLU A 15 11.78 1.25 -14.23
C GLU A 15 13.03 1.27 -15.14
N LEU A 16 13.04 0.43 -16.18
CA LEU A 16 14.19 0.29 -17.10
C LEU A 16 14.53 1.58 -17.87
N PHE A 17 13.53 2.38 -18.24
CA PHE A 17 13.72 3.60 -19.05
C PHE A 17 13.56 4.91 -18.27
N GLY A 18 13.34 4.85 -16.96
CA GLY A 18 13.14 6.07 -16.18
C GLY A 18 12.53 5.83 -14.81
N GLU A 19 11.90 6.88 -14.31
CA GLU A 19 11.18 6.89 -13.05
C GLU A 19 9.71 7.19 -13.33
N VAL A 20 8.83 6.38 -12.76
CA VAL A 20 7.38 6.55 -12.85
C VAL A 20 6.81 6.85 -11.48
N GLU A 21 5.65 7.50 -11.44
CA GLU A 21 4.95 7.78 -10.19
C GLU A 21 3.88 6.73 -9.91
N ASP A 22 3.93 6.13 -8.72
CA ASP A 22 2.89 5.27 -8.19
C ASP A 22 2.15 6.01 -7.05
N PRO A 23 0.84 5.78 -6.88
CA PRO A 23 0.07 6.47 -5.85
C PRO A 23 0.38 5.91 -4.46
N LEU A 24 0.49 6.81 -3.49
CA LEU A 24 0.31 6.43 -2.09
C LEU A 24 -1.17 6.13 -1.86
N ASN A 25 -1.49 4.93 -1.38
CA ASN A 25 -2.88 4.50 -1.25
C ASN A 25 -3.18 3.77 0.07
N LEU A 26 -2.24 3.78 1.01
CA LEU A 26 -2.37 3.18 2.32
C LEU A 26 -1.81 4.12 3.39
N VAL A 27 -2.61 4.36 4.42
CA VAL A 27 -2.24 5.10 5.63
C VAL A 27 -2.71 4.30 6.82
N ALA A 28 -1.84 4.00 7.76
CA ALA A 28 -2.21 3.35 9.01
C ALA A 28 -1.75 4.20 10.19
N GLU A 29 -2.64 4.43 11.15
CA GLU A 29 -2.26 5.04 12.43
C GLU A 29 -1.48 4.07 13.33
N ALA A 30 -1.63 2.76 13.07
CA ALA A 30 -0.87 1.71 13.74
C ALA A 30 0.63 1.75 13.37
N PRO A 31 1.52 1.29 14.27
CA PRO A 31 2.93 1.09 13.96
C PRO A 31 3.11 0.16 12.76
N ILE A 32 4.11 0.44 11.92
CA ILE A 32 4.40 -0.37 10.72
C ILE A 32 4.63 -1.85 11.02
N ASP A 33 5.21 -2.19 12.18
CA ASP A 33 5.49 -3.58 12.55
C ASP A 33 4.17 -4.33 12.83
N GLU A 34 3.20 -3.68 13.50
CA GLU A 34 1.84 -4.22 13.71
C GLU A 34 1.10 -4.41 12.36
N VAL A 35 1.27 -3.46 11.43
CA VAL A 35 0.67 -3.57 10.08
C VAL A 35 1.26 -4.74 9.31
N ALA A 36 2.58 -4.91 9.37
CA ALA A 36 3.28 -5.99 8.69
C ALA A 36 2.93 -7.35 9.28
N GLU A 37 2.90 -7.49 10.60
CA GLU A 37 2.50 -8.72 11.30
C GLU A 37 1.08 -9.16 10.89
N ALA A 38 0.11 -8.24 10.88
CA ALA A 38 -1.26 -8.52 10.45
C ALA A 38 -1.34 -9.05 9.02
N LEU A 39 -0.50 -8.53 8.11
CA LEU A 39 -0.43 -9.03 6.73
C LEU A 39 0.30 -10.38 6.64
N ILE A 40 1.36 -10.58 7.42
CA ILE A 40 2.09 -11.86 7.46
C ILE A 40 1.19 -12.99 7.96
N GLU A 41 0.35 -12.74 8.96
CA GLU A 41 -0.66 -13.70 9.45
C GLU A 41 -1.67 -14.09 8.35
N GLU A 42 -1.93 -13.18 7.41
CA GLU A 42 -2.73 -13.43 6.22
C GLU A 42 -1.95 -14.13 5.09
N GLY A 43 -0.75 -14.64 5.35
CA GLY A 43 0.09 -15.35 4.39
C GLY A 43 0.75 -14.43 3.36
N TRP A 44 1.08 -13.19 3.77
CA TRP A 44 2.04 -12.36 3.04
C TRP A 44 3.46 -12.69 3.49
N GLU A 45 4.41 -12.60 2.56
CA GLU A 45 5.80 -12.98 2.78
C GLU A 45 6.72 -11.80 2.50
N ALA A 46 7.81 -11.69 3.25
CA ALA A 46 8.82 -10.67 3.02
C ALA A 46 9.48 -10.86 1.64
N VAL A 47 9.54 -9.78 0.86
CA VAL A 47 10.21 -9.76 -0.44
C VAL A 47 11.36 -8.77 -0.44
N SER A 48 12.37 -9.08 -1.25
CA SER A 48 13.55 -8.24 -1.41
C SER A 48 13.17 -6.86 -1.95
N VAL A 49 13.59 -5.80 -1.26
CA VAL A 49 13.38 -4.40 -1.68
C VAL A 49 14.17 -4.05 -2.96
N TYR A 50 15.11 -4.93 -3.37
CA TYR A 50 16.05 -4.65 -4.45
C TYR A 50 15.48 -4.76 -5.86
N GLU A 51 14.32 -5.40 -6.06
CA GLU A 51 13.89 -5.74 -7.44
C GLU A 51 13.42 -4.53 -8.26
N HIS A 52 12.85 -3.48 -7.67
CA HIS A 52 12.60 -2.20 -8.34
C HIS A 52 12.53 -1.12 -7.26
N PRO A 53 13.57 -0.27 -7.08
CA PRO A 53 13.62 0.63 -5.95
C PRO A 53 12.53 1.69 -6.08
N ALA A 54 11.44 1.48 -5.33
CA ALA A 54 10.47 2.49 -5.04
C ALA A 54 11.05 3.43 -3.98
N THR A 55 10.79 4.73 -4.08
CA THR A 55 11.20 5.68 -3.06
C THR A 55 10.08 6.64 -2.69
N LEU A 56 10.02 6.99 -1.42
CA LEU A 56 9.18 8.04 -0.88
C LEU A 56 10.10 9.12 -0.32
N GLY A 57 10.13 10.29 -0.96
CA GLY A 57 11.06 11.36 -0.58
C GLY A 57 12.53 10.91 -0.59
N GLY A 58 12.92 10.02 -1.52
CA GLY A 58 14.28 9.48 -1.63
C GLY A 58 14.60 8.31 -0.68
N ARG A 59 13.68 7.91 0.20
CA ARG A 59 13.84 6.72 1.06
C ARG A 59 13.20 5.47 0.45
N VAL A 60 13.89 4.35 0.50
CA VAL A 60 13.33 3.02 0.16
C VAL A 60 12.32 2.55 1.22
N PRO A 61 11.40 1.61 0.89
CA PRO A 61 10.50 1.01 1.86
C PRO A 61 11.25 0.41 3.05
N ASP A 62 10.68 0.57 4.24
CA ASP A 62 11.15 -0.10 5.45
C ASP A 62 10.74 -1.58 5.45
N ILE A 63 9.55 -1.89 4.89
CA ILE A 63 9.03 -3.26 4.74
C ILE A 63 8.40 -3.40 3.35
N SER A 64 8.71 -4.50 2.66
CA SER A 64 8.01 -4.92 1.44
C SER A 64 7.51 -6.35 1.63
N LEU A 65 6.22 -6.57 1.40
CA LEU A 65 5.59 -7.88 1.50
C LEU A 65 4.85 -8.21 0.22
N ALA A 66 4.80 -9.49 -0.16
CA ALA A 66 3.95 -9.97 -1.22
C ALA A 66 3.15 -11.20 -0.78
N LYS A 67 1.91 -11.29 -1.24
CA LYS A 67 1.08 -12.49 -1.08
C LYS A 67 0.88 -13.16 -2.44
N PRO A 68 1.38 -14.39 -2.64
CA PRO A 68 1.16 -15.11 -3.87
C PRO A 68 -0.33 -15.40 -4.06
N LEU A 69 -0.81 -15.29 -5.29
CA LEU A 69 -2.16 -15.68 -5.71
C LEU A 69 -2.05 -16.78 -6.79
N PRO A 70 -3.15 -17.49 -7.12
CA PRO A 70 -3.13 -18.47 -8.21
C PRO A 70 -2.58 -17.87 -9.51
N GLY A 71 -1.67 -18.59 -10.16
CA GLY A 71 -0.98 -18.14 -11.37
C GLY A 71 0.27 -17.31 -11.08
N LEU A 72 0.54 -16.31 -11.91
CA LEU A 72 1.69 -15.40 -11.77
C LEU A 72 1.34 -14.08 -11.07
N ALA A 73 0.09 -13.93 -10.61
CA ALA A 73 -0.37 -12.74 -9.92
C ALA A 73 0.03 -12.77 -8.44
N ARG A 74 0.26 -11.59 -7.86
CA ARG A 74 0.53 -11.46 -6.42
C ARG A 74 0.03 -10.11 -5.92
N LEU A 75 -0.46 -10.07 -4.69
CA LEU A 75 -0.62 -8.80 -4.00
C LEU A 75 0.74 -8.35 -3.51
N HIS A 76 1.02 -7.05 -3.59
CA HIS A 76 2.28 -6.46 -3.17
C HIS A 76 2.00 -5.20 -2.38
N VAL A 77 2.74 -5.01 -1.29
CA VAL A 77 2.69 -3.82 -0.47
C VAL A 77 4.10 -3.36 -0.14
N ARG A 78 4.28 -2.04 -0.20
CA ARG A 78 5.48 -1.34 0.25
C ARG A 78 5.08 -0.40 1.37
N LEU A 79 5.80 -0.46 2.48
CA LEU A 79 5.48 0.29 3.69
C LEU A 79 6.69 1.14 4.10
N TRP A 80 6.41 2.39 4.46
CA TRP A 80 7.36 3.33 5.03
C TRP A 80 6.91 3.71 6.43
N ARG A 81 7.89 3.76 7.34
CA ARG A 81 7.68 4.18 8.72
C ARG A 81 7.41 5.69 8.74
N SER A 82 6.35 6.06 9.44
CA SER A 82 5.96 7.46 9.71
C SER A 82 5.54 7.57 11.17
N ARG A 83 4.57 8.43 11.51
CA ARG A 83 3.91 8.41 12.83
C ARG A 83 3.19 7.09 13.10
N GLY A 84 2.70 6.45 12.04
CA GLY A 84 2.29 5.03 12.00
C GLY A 84 2.97 4.38 10.80
N ALA A 85 2.19 4.00 9.79
CA ALA A 85 2.70 3.53 8.50
C ALA A 85 2.04 4.27 7.34
N VAL A 86 2.77 4.46 6.25
CA VAL A 86 2.20 4.85 4.96
C VAL A 86 2.70 3.90 3.89
N GLY A 87 1.94 3.70 2.82
CA GLY A 87 2.29 2.69 1.85
C GLY A 87 1.58 2.76 0.52
N ASN A 88 2.01 1.83 -0.32
CA ASN A 88 1.49 1.58 -1.65
C ASN A 88 1.20 0.09 -1.74
N ALA A 89 -0.07 -0.26 -1.94
CA ALA A 89 -0.57 -1.63 -2.06
C ALA A 89 -1.22 -1.82 -3.43
N HIS A 90 -0.94 -2.91 -4.11
CA HIS A 90 -1.53 -3.22 -5.42
C HIS A 90 -1.50 -4.71 -5.73
N LEU A 91 -2.26 -5.10 -6.73
CA LEU A 91 -2.16 -6.41 -7.35
C LEU A 91 -1.22 -6.31 -8.55
N ASP A 92 -0.09 -7.02 -8.49
CA ASP A 92 0.78 -7.25 -9.64
C ASP A 92 0.08 -8.24 -10.57
N LEU A 93 -0.35 -7.76 -11.74
CA LEU A 93 -0.93 -8.61 -12.79
C LEU A 93 -0.03 -8.61 -14.03
N PRO A 94 0.59 -9.74 -14.38
CA PRO A 94 1.33 -9.84 -15.62
C PRO A 94 0.36 -9.74 -16.80
N THR A 95 0.54 -8.72 -17.64
CA THR A 95 -0.27 -8.51 -18.85
C THR A 95 0.62 -8.35 -20.08
N LEU A 96 0.04 -8.58 -21.26
CA LEU A 96 0.74 -8.33 -22.52
C LEU A 96 1.12 -6.85 -22.67
N ALA A 97 0.28 -5.93 -22.18
CA ALA A 97 0.54 -4.50 -22.18
C ALA A 97 1.72 -4.12 -21.27
N ALA A 98 1.86 -4.76 -20.12
CA ALA A 98 3.04 -4.59 -19.26
C ALA A 98 4.32 -5.07 -19.95
N PHE A 99 4.24 -6.25 -20.59
CA PHE A 99 5.37 -6.81 -21.33
C PHE A 99 5.81 -5.90 -22.50
N THR A 100 4.89 -5.35 -23.28
CA THR A 100 5.23 -4.48 -24.42
C THR A 100 5.87 -3.16 -24.00
N ARG A 101 5.59 -2.65 -22.79
CA ARG A 101 6.28 -1.48 -22.21
C ARG A 101 7.51 -1.84 -21.37
N LEU A 102 7.93 -3.11 -21.37
CA LEU A 102 9.04 -3.63 -20.57
C LEU A 102 8.87 -3.38 -19.06
N SER A 103 7.61 -3.39 -18.59
CA SER A 103 7.26 -3.47 -17.18
C SER A 103 7.08 -4.93 -16.76
N PRO A 104 7.45 -5.31 -15.53
CA PRO A 104 7.19 -6.67 -15.03
C PRO A 104 5.69 -7.00 -14.90
N HIS A 105 4.81 -6.01 -14.70
CA HIS A 105 3.36 -6.20 -14.50
C HIS A 105 2.58 -4.86 -14.60
N ASP A 106 1.25 -4.96 -14.65
CA ASP A 106 0.33 -3.87 -14.29
C ASP A 106 0.13 -3.86 -12.77
N ALA A 107 0.15 -2.67 -12.16
CA ALA A 107 -0.12 -2.47 -10.74
C ALA A 107 -1.57 -2.01 -10.55
N LEU A 108 -2.47 -2.91 -10.16
CA LEU A 108 -3.88 -2.60 -9.90
C LEU A 108 -4.06 -2.14 -8.45
N HIS A 109 -3.91 -0.83 -8.22
CA HIS A 109 -3.91 -0.21 -6.88
C HIS A 109 -5.27 -0.29 -6.17
N ASP A 110 -6.37 -0.13 -6.90
CA ASP A 110 -7.72 -0.23 -6.31
C ASP A 110 -7.99 -1.63 -5.73
N VAL A 111 -7.47 -2.68 -6.37
CA VAL A 111 -7.58 -4.06 -5.87
C VAL A 111 -6.72 -4.26 -4.63
N GLY A 112 -5.45 -3.82 -4.66
CA GLY A 112 -4.54 -3.99 -3.53
C GLY A 112 -5.01 -3.25 -2.28
N LYS A 113 -5.40 -1.98 -2.41
CA LYS A 113 -5.88 -1.20 -1.25
C LYS A 113 -7.19 -1.75 -0.69
N ALA A 114 -8.10 -2.22 -1.54
CA ALA A 114 -9.35 -2.86 -1.10
C ALA A 114 -9.08 -4.17 -0.33
N TYR A 115 -8.11 -4.97 -0.78
CA TYR A 115 -7.72 -6.18 -0.06
C TYR A 115 -7.12 -5.87 1.31
N VAL A 116 -6.21 -4.90 1.40
CA VAL A 116 -5.64 -4.47 2.69
C VAL A 116 -6.75 -3.96 3.62
N ALA A 117 -7.68 -3.13 3.12
CA ALA A 117 -8.82 -2.69 3.92
C ALA A 117 -9.65 -3.88 4.45
N TYR A 118 -9.92 -4.88 3.61
CA TYR A 118 -10.65 -6.09 4.01
C TYR A 118 -9.95 -6.85 5.15
N VAL A 119 -8.62 -7.04 5.06
CA VAL A 119 -7.84 -7.69 6.12
C VAL A 119 -8.03 -6.98 7.45
N PHE A 120 -7.82 -5.66 7.48
CA PHE A 120 -7.87 -4.90 8.72
C PHE A 120 -9.29 -4.79 9.29
N LEU A 121 -10.32 -4.69 8.44
CA LEU A 121 -11.72 -4.78 8.88
C LEU A 121 -12.01 -6.11 9.58
N ARG A 122 -11.52 -7.24 9.05
CA ARG A 122 -11.69 -8.55 9.70
C ARG A 122 -10.97 -8.68 11.03
N LEU A 123 -9.84 -7.99 11.18
CA LEU A 123 -9.07 -7.93 12.43
C LEU A 123 -9.65 -6.92 13.44
N GLY A 124 -10.80 -6.32 13.15
CA GLY A 124 -11.49 -5.41 14.07
C GLY A 124 -11.00 -3.96 14.04
N TYR A 125 -10.19 -3.59 13.05
CA TYR A 125 -9.83 -2.19 12.81
C TYR A 125 -10.98 -1.47 12.09
N SER A 126 -10.99 -0.16 12.22
CA SER A 126 -11.82 0.71 11.39
C SER A 126 -11.04 1.17 10.18
N VAL A 127 -11.75 1.37 9.06
CA VAL A 127 -11.19 1.85 7.80
C VAL A 127 -12.00 3.03 7.31
N ASP A 128 -11.32 4.13 7.00
CA ASP A 128 -11.85 5.29 6.30
C ASP A 128 -11.15 5.44 4.93
N LEU A 129 -11.67 6.33 4.08
CA LEU A 129 -11.02 6.75 2.84
C LEU A 129 -10.56 8.20 2.96
N VAL A 130 -9.32 8.46 2.54
CA VAL A 130 -8.74 9.81 2.49
C VAL A 130 -8.39 10.14 1.05
N TYR A 131 -8.93 11.24 0.53
CA TYR A 131 -8.65 11.69 -0.83
C TYR A 131 -7.29 12.37 -0.87
N LEU A 132 -6.40 11.86 -1.73
CA LEU A 132 -5.05 12.41 -1.91
C LEU A 132 -4.88 13.08 -3.26
N ASP A 133 -5.90 13.08 -4.12
CA ASP A 133 -5.83 13.70 -5.45
C ASP A 133 -4.63 13.15 -6.26
N ASN A 134 -4.49 11.83 -6.24
CA ASN A 134 -3.44 11.06 -6.91
C ASN A 134 -4.04 9.99 -7.84
N LYS A 135 -5.06 10.39 -8.60
CA LYS A 135 -5.79 9.51 -9.50
C LYS A 135 -4.90 9.06 -10.66
N THR A 136 -4.91 7.77 -10.96
CA THR A 136 -4.29 7.15 -12.13
C THR A 136 -5.32 6.28 -12.85
N GLU A 137 -4.92 5.54 -13.89
CA GLU A 137 -5.79 4.54 -14.53
C GLU A 137 -6.19 3.40 -13.57
N THR A 138 -5.31 3.07 -12.62
CA THR A 138 -5.46 1.92 -11.72
C THR A 138 -5.71 2.31 -10.26
N ASN A 139 -5.82 3.62 -9.96
CA ASN A 139 -6.11 4.19 -8.65
C ASN A 139 -7.12 5.32 -8.74
N ASP A 140 -8.20 5.26 -7.96
CA ASP A 140 -9.26 6.29 -7.95
C ASP A 140 -8.89 7.65 -7.30
N GLY A 141 -7.69 7.79 -6.72
CA GLY A 141 -7.23 8.99 -6.00
C GLY A 141 -7.42 8.96 -4.48
N TRP A 142 -7.96 7.87 -3.93
CA TRP A 142 -8.17 7.65 -2.51
C TRP A 142 -7.18 6.65 -1.92
N ALA A 143 -6.75 6.93 -0.69
CA ALA A 143 -6.02 6.02 0.17
C ALA A 143 -6.93 5.42 1.22
N VAL A 144 -6.70 4.15 1.57
CA VAL A 144 -7.34 3.52 2.72
C VAL A 144 -6.62 3.97 3.99
N LYS A 145 -7.39 4.44 4.98
CA LYS A 145 -6.90 4.86 6.29
C LYS A 145 -7.32 3.84 7.34
N ILE A 146 -6.37 3.18 7.98
CA ILE A 146 -6.59 2.15 9.01
C ILE A 146 -6.32 2.73 10.39
N PHE A 147 -7.24 2.48 11.33
CA PHE A 147 -7.11 2.92 12.71
C PHE A 147 -7.86 1.97 13.66
N LYS A 148 -7.46 1.93 14.94
CA LYS A 148 -8.20 1.16 15.94
C LYS A 148 -9.50 1.90 16.28
N PRO A 149 -10.65 1.21 16.38
CA PRO A 149 -11.87 1.85 16.85
C PRO A 149 -11.65 2.42 18.25
N ASN A 150 -12.17 3.62 18.51
CA ASN A 150 -12.20 4.13 19.89
C ASN A 150 -12.93 3.11 20.78
N PRO A 151 -12.41 2.76 21.97
CA PRO A 151 -13.14 1.91 22.87
C PRO A 151 -14.52 2.54 23.13
N PRO A 152 -15.61 1.76 23.10
CA PRO A 152 -16.93 2.30 23.39
C PRO A 152 -16.85 2.96 24.76
N HIS A 153 -17.26 4.23 24.83
CA HIS A 153 -17.46 4.89 26.11
C HIS A 153 -18.43 4.00 26.91
N THR A 154 -17.93 3.28 27.90
CA THR A 154 -18.76 2.72 28.95
C THR A 154 -19.40 3.91 29.63
N ARG A 155 -20.66 4.18 29.28
CA ARG A 155 -21.51 5.03 30.11
C ARG A 155 -21.64 4.29 31.44
N GLY A 156 -20.86 4.73 32.42
CA GLY A 156 -21.09 4.39 33.83
C GLY A 156 -22.41 4.97 34.31
#